data_AF-A0A4C1XBU2-F1
#
_entry.id   AF-A0A4C1XBU2-F1
#
_cell.length_a   1.000
_cell.length_b   1.000
_cell.length_c   1.000
_cell.angle_alpha   90.00
_cell.angle_beta   90.00
_cell.angle_gamma   90.00
#
_symmetry.space_group_name_H-M   'P 1'
#
loop_
_entity.id
_entity.type
_entity.pdbx_description
1 polymer ?
#
loop_
_entity_poly.entity_id
_entity_poly.type
_entity_poly.pdbx_seq_one_letter_code
_entity_poly.pdbx_strand_id
1 'polypeptide(L)'
;MRVLERRFGRPDAIIKQELNKLRRMTPMNGGMGNISSFANKVNNCVAAIRTLNKLSYLSAPEMTDEIVDKFNDILKFKWCEYKDSQSSDEPELVMLSTFLNKIADQCSASMPIEKGGSRNLRPTPERRPRRTNTINTMKYDDNNSNSHTAFQPSNRSTINVKMICPLCNNEHGLPDCGEFVKLNMSEKWDAAKGFACVSDA
;
A
#
# COMPACT_ATOMS: atom_id res chain seq x y z
N MET A 1 7.33 -14.56 32.63
CA MET A 1 7.03 -14.50 31.18
C MET A 1 6.06 -15.59 30.69
N ARG A 2 6.17 -16.86 31.11
CA ARG A 2 5.29 -17.98 30.68
C ARG A 2 3.76 -17.77 30.80
N VAL A 3 3.28 -16.96 31.74
CA VAL A 3 1.84 -16.68 31.92
C VAL A 3 1.30 -15.72 30.86
N LEU A 4 2.10 -14.73 30.42
CA LEU A 4 1.73 -13.80 29.35
C LEU A 4 1.79 -14.49 27.98
N GLU A 5 2.80 -15.33 27.73
CA GLU A 5 2.86 -16.17 26.52
C GLU A 5 1.66 -17.11 26.42
N ARG A 6 1.21 -17.71 27.53
CA ARG A 6 0.00 -18.54 27.56
C ARG A 6 -1.29 -17.75 27.31
N ARG A 7 -1.40 -16.51 27.81
CA ARG A 7 -2.63 -15.69 27.69
C ARG A 7 -2.70 -14.91 26.38
N PHE A 8 -1.57 -14.41 25.89
CA PHE A 8 -1.49 -13.46 24.77
C PHE A 8 -0.58 -13.93 23.64
N GLY A 9 0.33 -14.87 23.91
CA GLY A 9 1.36 -15.27 22.96
C GLY A 9 1.00 -16.44 22.06
N ARG A 10 -0.29 -16.83 21.92
CA ARG A 10 -0.76 -18.03 21.17
C ARG A 10 -0.07 -18.12 19.79
N PRO A 11 1.06 -18.83 19.66
CA PRO A 11 1.93 -18.65 18.50
C PRO A 11 1.30 -19.29 17.27
N ASP A 12 0.61 -20.41 17.46
CA ASP A 12 -0.12 -21.10 16.41
C ASP A 12 -1.31 -20.26 15.90
N ALA A 13 -1.94 -19.44 16.75
CA ALA A 13 -3.04 -18.56 16.32
C ALA A 13 -2.52 -17.40 15.46
N ILE A 14 -1.37 -16.82 15.84
CA ILE A 14 -0.70 -15.75 15.10
C ILE A 14 -0.25 -16.27 13.72
N ILE A 15 0.39 -17.44 13.68
CA ILE A 15 0.82 -18.07 12.43
C ILE A 15 -0.37 -18.36 11.52
N LYS A 16 -1.45 -18.96 12.06
CA LYS A 16 -2.67 -19.21 11.28
C LYS A 16 -3.29 -17.91 10.75
N GLN A 17 -3.22 -16.83 11.50
CA GLN A 17 -3.67 -15.52 11.04
C GLN A 17 -2.81 -15.01 9.88
N GLU A 18 -1.48 -15.10 9.96
CA GLU A 18 -0.58 -14.71 8.86
C GLU A 18 -0.79 -15.58 7.62
N LEU A 19 -0.92 -16.90 7.78
CA LEU A 19 -1.25 -17.81 6.68
C LEU A 19 -2.60 -17.46 6.05
N ASN A 20 -3.61 -17.12 6.86
CA ASN A 20 -4.90 -16.66 6.34
C ASN A 20 -4.80 -15.34 5.56
N LYS A 21 -3.83 -14.47 5.85
CA LYS A 21 -3.58 -13.29 5.01
C LYS A 21 -3.04 -13.67 3.64
N LEU A 22 -2.20 -14.71 3.56
CA LEU A 22 -1.72 -15.25 2.27
C LEU A 22 -2.87 -15.83 1.45
N ARG A 23 -3.76 -16.59 2.10
CA ARG A 23 -4.97 -17.14 1.44
C ARG A 23 -5.89 -16.07 0.86
N ARG A 24 -5.98 -14.92 1.53
CA ARG A 24 -6.82 -13.78 1.11
C ARG A 24 -6.15 -12.86 0.10
N MET A 25 -4.95 -13.19 -0.38
CA MET A 25 -4.32 -12.39 -1.44
C MET A 25 -5.13 -12.47 -2.73
N THR A 26 -5.30 -11.33 -3.36
CA THR A 26 -5.88 -11.22 -4.71
C THR A 26 -4.95 -11.89 -5.71
N PRO A 27 -5.47 -12.69 -6.65
CA PRO A 27 -4.69 -13.22 -7.76
C PRO A 27 -4.00 -12.13 -8.58
N MET A 28 -2.88 -12.49 -9.19
CA MET A 28 -2.11 -11.63 -10.06
C MET A 28 -2.79 -11.49 -11.42
N ASN A 29 -3.78 -10.59 -11.49
CA ASN A 29 -4.47 -10.28 -12.73
C ASN A 29 -3.67 -9.24 -13.53
N GLY A 30 -3.04 -9.68 -14.62
CA GLY A 30 -2.38 -8.80 -15.59
C GLY A 30 -1.04 -8.21 -15.13
N GLY A 31 0.04 -8.57 -15.83
CA GLY A 31 1.37 -7.99 -15.65
C GLY A 31 2.09 -8.37 -14.36
N MET A 32 3.24 -7.72 -14.12
CA MET A 32 4.14 -7.96 -12.98
C MET A 32 4.08 -6.85 -11.91
N GLY A 33 3.18 -5.87 -12.03
CA GLY A 33 3.22 -4.64 -11.22
C GLY A 33 3.01 -4.82 -9.71
N ASN A 34 2.45 -5.94 -9.27
CA ASN A 34 2.18 -6.26 -7.87
C ASN A 34 3.12 -7.33 -7.29
N ILE A 35 4.16 -7.75 -8.02
CA ILE A 35 5.10 -8.81 -7.58
C ILE A 35 5.77 -8.48 -6.25
N SER A 36 6.23 -7.23 -6.07
CA SER A 36 6.88 -6.79 -4.84
C SER A 36 5.93 -6.82 -3.64
N SER A 37 4.64 -6.51 -3.85
CA SER A 37 3.63 -6.64 -2.80
C SER A 37 3.43 -8.10 -2.39
N PHE A 38 3.42 -9.00 -3.38
CA PHE A 38 3.30 -10.43 -3.18
C PHE A 38 4.49 -11.01 -2.40
N ALA A 39 5.72 -10.68 -2.85
CA ALA A 39 6.96 -11.06 -2.18
C ALA A 39 6.98 -10.61 -0.72
N ASN A 40 6.63 -9.34 -0.44
CA ASN A 40 6.59 -8.81 0.91
C ASN A 40 5.60 -9.55 1.83
N LYS A 41 4.44 -9.95 1.32
CA LYS A 41 3.45 -10.72 2.10
C LYS A 41 3.97 -12.10 2.47
N VAL A 42 4.57 -12.80 1.51
CA VAL A 42 5.18 -14.12 1.75
C VAL A 42 6.37 -14.00 2.72
N ASN A 43 7.25 -13.02 2.52
CA ASN A 43 8.37 -12.74 3.42
C ASN A 43 7.91 -12.46 4.86
N ASN A 44 6.86 -11.65 5.04
CA ASN A 44 6.31 -11.36 6.36
C ASN A 44 5.79 -12.62 7.06
N CYS A 45 5.15 -13.52 6.33
CA CYS A 45 4.69 -14.79 6.88
C CYS A 45 5.86 -15.71 7.27
N VAL A 46 6.86 -15.86 6.40
CA VAL A 46 8.08 -16.63 6.69
C VAL A 46 8.81 -16.05 7.91
N ALA A 47 8.93 -14.73 8.00
CA ALA A 47 9.52 -14.05 9.14
C ALA A 47 8.72 -14.27 10.44
N ALA A 48 7.38 -14.20 10.38
CA ALA A 48 6.52 -14.48 11.52
C ALA A 48 6.67 -15.93 12.01
N ILE A 49 6.75 -16.90 11.09
CA ILE A 49 6.93 -18.32 11.45
C ILE A 49 8.32 -18.56 12.08
N ARG A 50 9.37 -17.95 11.53
CA ARG A 50 10.74 -18.03 12.08
C ARG A 50 10.84 -17.39 13.46
N THR A 51 10.27 -16.20 13.64
CA THR A 51 10.30 -15.48 14.93
C THR A 51 9.54 -16.21 16.03
N LEU A 52 8.47 -16.93 15.68
CA LEU A 52 7.70 -17.75 16.62
C LEU A 52 8.29 -19.17 16.81
N ASN A 53 9.40 -19.49 16.14
CA ASN A 53 10.13 -20.76 16.20
C ASN A 53 9.25 -22.00 15.92
N LYS A 54 8.36 -21.88 14.93
CA LYS A 54 7.42 -22.95 14.53
C LYS A 54 7.67 -23.39 13.10
N LEU A 55 8.90 -23.87 12.86
CA LEU A 55 9.43 -24.14 11.52
C LEU A 55 8.64 -25.20 10.73
N SER A 56 7.88 -26.07 11.41
CA SER A 56 7.00 -27.06 10.76
C SER A 56 5.98 -26.43 9.81
N TYR A 57 5.55 -25.19 10.04
CA TYR A 57 4.64 -24.49 9.14
C TYR A 57 5.31 -23.96 7.86
N LEU A 58 6.64 -23.96 7.78
CA LEU A 58 7.38 -23.54 6.57
C LEU A 58 7.38 -24.64 5.50
N SER A 59 7.27 -25.90 5.91
CA SER A 59 7.25 -27.07 5.03
C SER A 59 5.82 -27.49 4.66
N ALA A 60 4.88 -26.55 4.62
CA ALA A 60 3.48 -26.82 4.29
C ALA A 60 3.26 -26.68 2.77
N PRO A 61 3.29 -27.78 1.98
CA PRO A 61 3.17 -27.69 0.52
C PRO A 61 1.83 -27.13 0.07
N GLU A 62 0.75 -27.46 0.78
CA GLU A 62 -0.60 -26.93 0.53
C GLU A 62 -0.63 -25.40 0.50
N MET A 63 0.12 -24.74 1.39
CA MET A 63 0.17 -23.28 1.44
C MET A 63 0.91 -22.72 0.22
N THR A 64 1.98 -23.37 -0.21
CA THR A 64 2.72 -22.97 -1.41
C THR A 64 1.84 -23.10 -2.64
N ASP A 65 1.13 -24.22 -2.79
CA ASP A 65 0.24 -24.46 -3.93
C ASP A 65 -0.89 -23.42 -3.98
N GLU A 66 -1.54 -23.12 -2.84
CA GLU A 66 -2.56 -22.06 -2.74
C GLU A 66 -2.03 -20.67 -3.15
N ILE A 67 -0.74 -20.40 -2.90
CA ILE A 67 -0.09 -19.13 -3.28
C ILE A 67 0.26 -19.14 -4.77
N VAL A 68 0.77 -20.25 -5.29
CA VAL A 68 1.14 -20.42 -6.69
C VAL A 68 -0.09 -20.36 -7.58
N ASP A 69 -1.23 -20.87 -7.14
CA ASP A 69 -2.50 -20.77 -7.89
C ASP A 69 -2.91 -19.33 -8.19
N LYS A 70 -2.51 -18.40 -7.33
CA LYS A 70 -2.76 -16.96 -7.46
C LYS A 70 -1.77 -16.26 -8.40
N PHE A 71 -0.71 -16.92 -8.84
CA PHE A 71 0.23 -16.36 -9.80
C PHE A 71 -0.40 -16.22 -11.19
N ASN A 72 0.20 -15.35 -12.01
CA ASN A 72 -0.03 -15.37 -13.45
C ASN A 72 0.70 -16.55 -14.10
N ASP A 73 0.32 -16.93 -15.32
CA ASP A 73 0.88 -18.13 -15.99
C ASP A 73 2.40 -18.03 -16.20
N ILE A 74 2.92 -16.82 -16.44
CA ILE A 74 4.36 -16.57 -16.60
C ILE A 74 5.12 -16.91 -15.31
N LEU A 75 4.58 -16.52 -14.16
CA LEU A 75 5.17 -16.81 -12.86
C LEU A 75 5.03 -18.27 -12.48
N LYS A 76 3.89 -18.90 -12.80
CA LYS A 76 3.70 -20.35 -12.60
C LYS A 76 4.77 -21.13 -13.37
N PHE A 77 4.97 -20.80 -14.65
CA PHE A 77 6.00 -21.42 -15.47
C PHE A 77 7.40 -21.24 -14.88
N LYS A 78 7.79 -20.00 -14.52
CA LYS A 78 9.09 -19.72 -13.90
C LYS A 78 9.28 -20.40 -12.54
N TRP A 79 8.20 -20.55 -11.78
CA TRP A 79 8.23 -21.25 -10.50
C TRP A 79 8.50 -22.75 -10.69
N CYS A 80 7.87 -23.38 -11.68
CA CYS A 80 8.17 -24.77 -12.03
C CYS A 80 9.66 -24.95 -12.40
N GLU A 81 10.19 -24.10 -13.28
CA GLU A 81 11.62 -24.12 -13.66
C GLU A 81 12.54 -23.90 -12.45
N TYR A 82 12.15 -23.01 -11.54
CA TYR A 82 12.89 -22.78 -10.30
C TYR A 82 12.86 -23.99 -9.36
N LYS A 83 11.72 -24.67 -9.21
CA LYS A 83 11.62 -25.89 -8.40
C LYS A 83 12.48 -27.02 -8.97
N ASP A 84 12.44 -27.23 -10.28
CA ASP A 84 13.22 -28.30 -10.94
C ASP A 84 14.73 -28.09 -10.85
N SER A 85 15.16 -26.81 -10.81
CA SER A 85 16.58 -26.44 -10.67
C SER A 85 17.09 -26.42 -9.22
N GLN A 86 16.21 -26.58 -8.23
CA GLN A 86 16.59 -26.60 -6.82
C GLN A 86 16.76 -28.02 -6.30
N SER A 87 17.96 -28.34 -5.83
CA SER A 87 18.30 -29.61 -5.17
C SER A 87 18.31 -29.51 -3.63
N SER A 88 17.80 -28.41 -3.07
CA SER A 88 17.88 -28.10 -1.65
C SER A 88 16.72 -28.69 -0.85
N ASP A 89 17.00 -29.25 0.33
CA ASP A 89 16.01 -29.68 1.34
C ASP A 89 15.41 -28.48 2.12
N GLU A 90 15.30 -27.32 1.44
CA GLU A 90 14.76 -26.11 2.03
C GLU A 90 13.22 -26.18 2.12
N PRO A 91 12.62 -25.59 3.18
CA PRO A 91 11.17 -25.53 3.28
C PRO A 91 10.56 -24.80 2.08
N GLU A 92 9.52 -25.36 1.48
CA GLU A 92 8.97 -24.87 0.22
C GLU A 92 8.50 -23.40 0.28
N LEU A 93 7.93 -22.98 1.42
CA LEU A 93 7.51 -21.59 1.61
C LEU A 93 8.72 -20.62 1.65
N VAL A 94 9.87 -21.10 2.12
CA VAL A 94 11.14 -20.33 2.09
C VAL A 94 11.64 -20.25 0.66
N MET A 95 11.66 -21.35 -0.09
CA MET A 95 12.03 -21.36 -1.51
C MET A 95 11.16 -20.40 -2.32
N LEU A 96 9.86 -20.39 -2.05
CA LEU A 96 8.89 -19.47 -2.67
C LEU A 96 9.22 -18.01 -2.36
N SER A 97 9.57 -17.71 -1.10
CA SER A 97 9.98 -16.36 -0.70
C SER A 97 11.24 -15.88 -1.42
N THR A 98 12.25 -16.76 -1.55
CA THR A 98 13.50 -16.49 -2.25
C THR A 98 13.27 -16.26 -3.74
N PHE A 99 12.46 -17.12 -4.37
CA PHE A 99 12.04 -16.97 -5.76
C PHE A 99 11.35 -15.63 -6.00
N LEU A 100 10.35 -15.28 -5.19
CA LEU A 100 9.58 -14.04 -5.34
C LEU A 100 10.45 -12.80 -5.20
N ASN A 101 11.43 -12.80 -4.28
CA ASN A 101 12.40 -11.71 -4.15
C ASN A 101 13.27 -11.60 -5.41
N LYS A 102 13.80 -12.72 -5.92
CA LYS A 102 14.59 -12.73 -7.17
C LYS A 102 13.81 -12.15 -8.35
N ILE A 103 12.53 -12.51 -8.49
CA ILE A 103 11.69 -11.94 -9.56
C ILE A 103 11.39 -10.47 -9.31
N ALA A 104 11.12 -10.06 -8.07
CA ALA A 104 10.90 -8.65 -7.73
C ALA A 104 12.14 -7.79 -8.06
N ASP A 105 13.34 -8.30 -7.81
CA ASP A 105 14.60 -7.65 -8.15
C ASP A 105 14.84 -7.60 -9.67
N GLN A 106 14.46 -8.64 -10.40
CA GLN A 106 14.50 -8.63 -11.87
C GLN A 106 13.52 -7.61 -12.46
N CYS A 107 12.31 -7.51 -11.89
CA CYS A 107 11.32 -6.52 -12.31
C CYS A 107 11.79 -5.09 -11.99
N SER A 108 12.45 -4.86 -10.86
CA SER A 108 12.98 -3.53 -10.54
C SER A 108 14.17 -3.14 -11.44
N ALA A 109 15.03 -4.11 -11.83
CA ALA A 109 16.17 -3.87 -12.71
C ALA A 109 15.80 -3.67 -14.20
N SER A 110 14.67 -4.25 -14.65
CA SER A 110 14.21 -4.19 -16.04
C SER A 110 13.28 -3.02 -16.35
N MET A 111 12.76 -2.34 -15.32
CA MET A 111 12.06 -1.07 -15.52
C MET A 111 13.09 0.02 -15.83
N PRO A 112 12.95 0.76 -16.95
CA PRO A 112 13.75 1.96 -17.14
C PRO A 112 13.61 2.82 -15.89
N ILE A 113 14.74 3.27 -15.33
CA ILE A 113 14.70 4.45 -14.47
C ILE A 113 14.08 5.51 -15.37
N GLU A 114 12.81 5.84 -15.13
CA GLU A 114 12.20 7.05 -15.65
C GLU A 114 13.24 8.14 -15.39
N LYS A 115 13.96 8.58 -16.43
CA LYS A 115 14.88 9.70 -16.32
C LYS A 115 14.01 10.77 -15.72
N GLY A 116 14.26 11.10 -14.45
CA GLY A 116 13.43 12.01 -13.70
C GLY A 116 13.38 13.29 -14.50
N GLY A 117 12.29 13.47 -15.27
CA GLY A 117 11.99 14.73 -15.91
C GLY A 117 11.99 15.72 -14.77
N SER A 118 12.98 16.60 -14.80
CA SER A 118 13.34 17.60 -13.78
C SER A 118 12.15 17.97 -12.90
N ARG A 119 11.92 17.18 -11.85
CA ARG A 119 11.02 17.55 -10.77
C ARG A 119 11.95 17.99 -9.69
N ASN A 120 12.02 19.30 -9.51
CA ASN A 120 12.66 19.99 -8.41
C ASN A 120 12.37 19.25 -7.09
N LEU A 121 13.26 18.32 -6.72
CA LEU A 121 13.25 17.69 -5.42
C LEU A 121 13.72 18.77 -4.46
N ARG A 122 12.75 19.46 -3.87
CA ARG A 122 12.96 20.27 -2.68
C ARG A 122 13.65 19.34 -1.65
N PRO A 123 14.82 19.70 -1.10
CA PRO A 123 15.50 18.86 -0.13
C PRO A 123 14.54 18.58 1.03
N THR A 124 14.33 17.31 1.33
CA THR A 124 13.64 16.88 2.55
C THR A 124 14.37 17.51 3.74
N PRO A 125 13.71 18.21 4.67
CA PRO A 125 14.39 18.70 5.86
C PRO A 125 14.91 17.50 6.64
N GLU A 126 16.21 17.44 6.89
CA GLU A 126 16.82 16.48 7.80
C GLU A 126 16.01 16.44 9.10
N ARG A 127 15.50 15.25 9.46
CA ARG A 127 14.97 15.02 10.79
C ARG A 127 16.13 15.10 11.78
N ARG A 128 16.34 16.29 12.36
CA ARG A 128 17.18 16.45 13.55
C ARG A 128 16.71 15.47 14.65
N PRO A 129 17.62 14.78 15.35
CA PRO A 129 17.27 13.99 16.52
C PRO A 129 16.64 14.90 17.57
N ARG A 130 15.37 14.64 17.90
CA ARG A 130 14.62 15.39 18.91
C ARG A 130 15.21 15.05 20.28
N ARG A 131 16.02 15.95 20.85
CA ARG A 131 16.45 15.85 22.25
C ARG A 131 15.25 16.10 23.15
N THR A 132 14.93 15.09 23.96
CA THR A 132 14.01 15.16 25.10
C THR A 132 14.60 16.06 26.18
N ASN A 133 13.82 17.06 26.64
CA ASN A 133 13.70 17.49 28.04
C ASN A 133 12.99 18.86 28.08
N THR A 134 11.76 18.92 28.58
CA THR A 134 11.40 19.73 29.76
C THR A 134 9.97 19.43 30.22
N ILE A 135 9.85 19.42 31.54
CA ILE A 135 8.73 19.04 32.38
C ILE A 135 7.88 20.30 32.71
N ASN A 136 6.56 20.09 32.88
CA ASN A 136 5.52 20.96 33.48
C ASN A 136 5.10 22.20 32.65
N THR A 137 3.81 22.50 32.48
CA THR A 137 2.80 22.66 33.54
C THR A 137 1.36 22.47 33.03
N MET A 138 0.54 21.94 33.94
CA MET A 138 -0.91 21.84 33.90
C MET A 138 -1.58 23.21 33.68
N LYS A 139 -2.55 23.28 32.77
CA LYS A 139 -3.67 24.22 32.86
C LYS A 139 -4.95 23.45 32.53
N TYR A 140 -5.77 23.25 33.55
CA TYR A 140 -7.19 22.96 33.41
C TYR A 140 -7.86 24.22 32.90
N ASP A 141 -8.75 24.08 31.93
CA ASP A 141 -10.02 24.80 31.92
C ASP A 141 -11.06 23.94 31.18
N ASP A 142 -12.13 23.66 31.90
CA ASP A 142 -13.31 22.91 31.51
C ASP A 142 -14.17 23.70 30.52
N ASN A 143 -14.77 23.01 29.53
CA ASN A 143 -16.22 23.03 29.26
C ASN A 143 -16.62 22.30 27.96
N ASN A 144 -17.12 21.08 28.15
CA ASN A 144 -18.34 20.49 27.58
C ASN A 144 -19.01 21.19 26.37
N SER A 145 -19.07 20.50 25.22
CA SER A 145 -20.34 20.05 24.58
C SER A 145 -20.13 19.45 23.17
N ASN A 146 -20.62 18.21 23.03
CA ASN A 146 -21.16 17.55 21.83
C ASN A 146 -20.31 17.33 20.56
N SER A 147 -20.24 16.05 20.24
CA SER A 147 -19.86 15.45 18.96
C SER A 147 -20.75 15.88 17.80
N HIS A 148 -20.13 16.30 16.69
CA HIS A 148 -20.57 15.88 15.36
C HIS A 148 -19.34 15.73 14.46
N THR A 149 -19.22 14.56 13.86
CA THR A 149 -18.19 14.20 12.89
C THR A 149 -18.27 15.10 11.66
N ALA A 150 -17.26 15.94 11.44
CA ALA A 150 -17.02 16.61 10.17
C ALA A 150 -15.65 16.17 9.66
N PHE A 151 -15.63 15.57 8.47
CA PHE A 151 -14.43 15.32 7.70
C PHE A 151 -13.61 16.61 7.65
N GLN A 152 -12.42 16.62 8.26
CA GLN A 152 -11.46 17.68 8.01
C GLN A 152 -10.95 17.53 6.57
N PRO A 153 -11.11 18.54 5.69
CA PRO A 153 -10.36 18.56 4.46
C PRO A 153 -8.90 18.79 4.83
N SER A 154 -8.04 17.87 4.41
CA SER A 154 -6.59 18.00 4.51
C SER A 154 -6.18 19.36 3.94
N ASN A 155 -5.50 20.18 4.75
CA ASN A 155 -4.83 21.40 4.34
C ASN A 155 -3.84 21.10 3.21
N ARG A 156 -4.31 21.12 1.97
CA ARG A 156 -3.48 21.10 0.77
C ARG A 156 -3.05 22.53 0.51
N SER A 157 -1.76 22.75 0.71
CA SER A 157 -1.03 23.96 0.38
C SER A 157 -1.54 24.57 -0.93
N THR A 158 -2.04 25.80 -0.85
CA THR A 158 -2.46 26.64 -1.97
C THR A 158 -1.25 26.88 -2.88
N ILE A 159 -1.09 26.03 -3.88
CA ILE A 159 -0.46 26.41 -5.13
C ILE A 159 -1.36 27.53 -5.68
N ASN A 160 -0.84 28.75 -5.72
CA ASN A 160 -1.56 29.95 -6.17
C ASN A 160 -1.66 29.94 -7.71
N VAL A 161 -2.21 28.84 -8.27
CA VAL A 161 -2.70 28.83 -9.64
C VAL A 161 -4.03 29.55 -9.58
N LYS A 162 -4.15 30.67 -10.29
CA LYS A 162 -5.42 31.38 -10.48
C LYS A 162 -6.39 30.38 -11.10
N MET A 163 -7.23 29.77 -10.26
CA MET A 163 -8.24 28.81 -10.72
C MET A 163 -9.34 29.63 -11.38
N ILE A 164 -9.31 29.69 -12.71
CA ILE A 164 -10.36 30.33 -13.49
C ILE A 164 -11.47 29.31 -13.71
N CYS A 165 -12.68 29.66 -13.32
CA CYS A 165 -13.85 28.83 -13.50
C CYS A 165 -14.16 28.69 -15.00
N PRO A 166 -14.19 27.47 -15.55
CA PRO A 166 -14.37 27.29 -16.99
C PRO A 166 -15.82 27.50 -17.45
N LEU A 167 -16.76 27.75 -16.53
CA LEU A 167 -18.15 28.11 -16.83
C LEU A 167 -18.35 29.61 -17.03
N CYS A 168 -17.72 30.44 -16.19
CA CYS A 168 -17.99 31.88 -16.17
C CYS A 168 -16.71 32.74 -16.22
N ASN A 169 -15.54 32.11 -16.41
CA ASN A 169 -14.21 32.74 -16.53
C ASN A 169 -13.79 33.66 -15.36
N ASN A 170 -14.40 33.48 -14.19
CA ASN A 170 -14.04 34.21 -12.97
C ASN A 170 -13.12 33.40 -12.05
N GLU A 171 -12.44 34.07 -11.13
CA GLU A 171 -11.46 33.45 -10.22
C GLU A 171 -12.13 32.74 -9.04
N HIS A 172 -12.59 31.51 -9.30
CA HIS A 172 -13.09 30.58 -8.30
C HIS A 172 -13.06 29.14 -8.82
N GLY A 173 -13.13 28.16 -7.93
CA GLY A 173 -13.30 26.77 -8.30
C GLY A 173 -14.74 26.47 -8.72
N LEU A 174 -14.96 25.48 -9.60
CA LEU A 174 -16.30 25.01 -10.00
C LEU A 174 -17.31 24.82 -8.84
N PRO A 175 -16.92 24.31 -7.65
CA PRO A 175 -17.85 24.18 -6.52
C PRO A 175 -18.44 25.50 -6.03
N ASP A 176 -17.71 26.60 -6.19
CA ASP A 176 -18.09 27.94 -5.73
C ASP A 176 -18.78 28.76 -6.83
N CYS A 177 -18.99 28.17 -8.01
CA CYS A 177 -19.61 28.85 -9.14
C CYS A 177 -21.14 28.89 -9.00
N GLY A 178 -21.70 30.10 -8.88
CA GLY A 178 -23.14 30.31 -8.75
C GLY A 178 -23.97 29.82 -9.95
N GLU A 179 -23.37 29.69 -11.13
CA GLU A 179 -24.01 29.07 -12.30
C GLU A 179 -23.97 27.55 -12.23
N PHE A 180 -22.84 26.96 -11.80
CA PHE A 180 -22.71 25.51 -11.61
C PHE A 180 -23.66 24.97 -10.55
N VAL A 181 -23.79 25.65 -9.41
CA VAL A 181 -24.63 25.19 -8.30
C VAL A 181 -26.11 25.08 -8.73
N LYS A 182 -26.56 25.98 -9.62
CA LYS A 182 -27.93 26.03 -10.15
C LYS A 182 -28.27 24.92 -11.14
N LEU A 183 -27.26 24.26 -11.73
CA LEU A 183 -27.48 23.16 -12.68
C LEU A 183 -28.02 21.90 -11.98
N ASN A 184 -28.89 21.17 -12.69
CA ASN A 184 -29.35 19.86 -12.26
C ASN A 184 -28.24 18.80 -12.42
N MET A 185 -28.36 17.65 -11.76
CA MET A 185 -27.30 16.62 -11.74
C MET A 185 -26.89 16.11 -13.13
N SER A 186 -27.83 16.01 -14.07
CA SER A 186 -27.53 15.63 -15.46
C SER A 186 -26.71 16.69 -16.19
N GLU A 187 -27.06 17.97 -16.00
CA GLU A 187 -26.39 19.11 -16.62
C GLU A 187 -24.99 19.34 -16.04
N LYS A 188 -24.83 19.09 -14.73
CA LYS A 188 -23.52 19.09 -14.05
C LYS A 188 -22.57 18.03 -14.64
N TRP A 189 -23.10 16.85 -14.96
CA TRP A 189 -22.33 15.77 -15.56
C TRP A 189 -21.92 16.09 -17.01
N ASP A 190 -22.80 16.71 -17.78
CA ASP A 190 -22.51 17.14 -19.15
C ASP A 190 -21.47 18.28 -19.18
N ALA A 191 -21.58 19.26 -18.28
CA ALA A 191 -20.60 20.33 -18.14
C ALA A 191 -19.21 19.79 -17.75
N ALA A 192 -19.13 18.84 -16.81
CA ALA A 192 -17.87 18.23 -16.39
C ALA A 192 -17.15 17.49 -17.52
N LYS A 193 -17.90 16.84 -18.42
CA LYS A 193 -17.32 16.18 -19.61
C LYS A 193 -16.70 17.18 -20.59
N GLY A 194 -17.29 18.37 -20.75
CA GLY A 194 -16.75 19.43 -21.60
C GLY A 194 -15.39 19.96 -21.14
N PHE A 195 -15.13 19.99 -19.83
CA PHE A 195 -13.87 20.49 -19.26
C PHE A 195 -12.72 19.47 -19.34
N ALA A 196 -13.01 18.18 -19.47
CA ALA A 196 -11.99 17.14 -19.56
C ALA A 196 -11.26 17.10 -20.93
N CYS A 197 -11.79 17.77 -21.96
CA CYS A 197 -11.25 17.75 -23.32
C CYS A 197 -10.35 18.94 -23.69
N VAL A 198 -10.15 19.93 -22.82
CA VAL A 198 -9.27 21.08 -23.09
C VAL A 198 -8.00 20.96 -22.24
N SER A 199 -7.12 20.03 -22.61
CA SER A 199 -5.74 19.98 -22.09
C SER A 199 -4.72 19.55 -23.15
N ASP A 200 -5.12 19.37 -24.41
CA ASP A 200 -4.21 19.10 -25.53
C ASP A 200 -4.35 20.19 -26.61
N ALA A 201 -3.80 21.38 -26.33
CA ALA A 201 -3.42 22.37 -27.32
C ALA A 201 -2.27 23.25 -26.79
#